data_AF-A0A7S2K4Q9-F1
#
_entry.id   AF-A0A7S2K4Q9-F1
#
_cell.length_a   1.000
_cell.length_b   1.000
_cell.length_c   1.000
_cell.angle_alpha   90.00
_cell.angle_beta   90.00
_cell.angle_gamma   90.00
#
_symmetry.space_group_name_H-M   'P 1'
#
loop_
_entity.id
_entity.type
_entity.pdbx_description
1 polymer ?
#
loop_
_entity_poly.entity_id
_entity_poly.type
_entity_poly.pdbx_seq_one_letter_code
_entity_poly.pdbx_strand_id
1 'polypeptide(L)'
;MAQAALGAAMFYLQRNLIDVEILSQGRFEGYVPPDEEDKSSCSSSSGIRYGVGGDVDNIPAAPQAPNQQQQQQKQQANASTNHLTLDGTTLLNLEILTNTTTNTAQHSLFHTINHCKTPHGTRLLRAWLLRPMYHKHDITRRCDAVTELLSGSAALALSESLPLMSKLPDVERLLSRIHSMGYTDSSSSSSDGKNSNPHPNTRAVLYEMATYTKRKVEDFTKLLQALRRCVDIGECWKGAGVEVESAGLLCRVVKGPSEGGCFPMEQLDQELQWFEENFDVQAAKSGHYEPAPGVNAEYDRTCEALDDVYAQLEQYRKDMCSSVLHCSASAWK
;
A
#
# COMPACT_ATOMS: atom_id res chain seq x y z
N MET A 1 -16.62 -25.01 3.95
CA MET A 1 -17.54 -23.88 3.60
C MET A 1 -16.81 -22.66 3.05
N ALA A 2 -15.73 -22.18 3.67
CA ALA A 2 -14.98 -21.01 3.19
C ALA A 2 -14.48 -21.12 1.73
N GLN A 3 -13.93 -22.26 1.33
CA GLN A 3 -13.49 -22.48 -0.07
C GLN A 3 -14.65 -22.44 -1.08
N ALA A 4 -15.85 -22.89 -0.70
CA ALA A 4 -17.03 -22.81 -1.56
C ALA A 4 -17.53 -21.37 -1.69
N ALA A 5 -17.52 -20.59 -0.60
CA ALA A 5 -17.82 -19.16 -0.62
C ALA A 5 -16.81 -18.38 -1.48
N LEU A 6 -15.51 -18.71 -1.37
CA LEU A 6 -14.47 -18.16 -2.23
C LEU A 6 -14.73 -18.51 -3.70
N GLY A 7 -15.07 -19.76 -4.00
CA GLY A 7 -15.43 -20.18 -5.36
C GLY A 7 -16.63 -19.41 -5.93
N ALA A 8 -17.66 -19.17 -5.12
CA ALA A 8 -18.79 -18.34 -5.53
C ALA A 8 -18.39 -16.87 -5.76
N ALA A 9 -17.57 -16.29 -4.87
CA ALA A 9 -17.04 -14.94 -5.05
C ALA A 9 -16.21 -14.83 -6.34
N MET A 10 -15.28 -15.78 -6.57
CA MET A 10 -14.48 -15.86 -7.79
C MET A 10 -15.36 -15.96 -9.04
N PHE A 11 -16.40 -16.80 -9.01
CA PHE A 11 -17.36 -16.91 -10.11
C PHE A 11 -18.03 -15.57 -10.42
N TYR A 12 -18.44 -14.82 -9.40
CA TYR A 12 -19.01 -13.48 -9.58
C TYR A 12 -17.98 -12.48 -10.11
N LEU A 13 -16.74 -12.50 -9.62
CA LEU A 13 -15.68 -11.63 -10.12
C LEU A 13 -15.38 -11.91 -11.60
N GLN A 14 -15.32 -13.20 -11.98
CA GLN A 14 -15.08 -13.64 -13.34
C GLN A 14 -16.23 -13.25 -14.27
N ARG A 15 -17.47 -13.37 -13.79
CA ARG A 15 -18.66 -12.92 -14.53
C ARG A 15 -18.68 -11.40 -14.73
N ASN A 16 -18.10 -10.64 -13.80
CA ASN A 16 -17.97 -9.19 -13.91
C ASN A 16 -16.67 -8.75 -14.61
N LEU A 17 -15.83 -9.69 -15.06
CA LEU A 17 -14.58 -9.42 -15.78
C LEU A 17 -13.60 -8.55 -14.97
N ILE A 18 -13.47 -8.82 -13.66
CA ILE A 18 -12.57 -8.11 -12.75
C ILE A 18 -11.82 -9.06 -11.81
N ASP A 19 -11.98 -10.37 -11.99
CA ASP A 19 -11.29 -11.41 -11.23
C ASP A 19 -9.79 -11.29 -11.36
N VAL A 20 -9.30 -11.09 -12.58
CA VAL A 20 -7.86 -11.07 -12.82
C VAL A 20 -7.20 -9.86 -12.15
N GLU A 21 -7.81 -8.68 -12.22
CA GLU A 21 -7.30 -7.45 -11.59
C GLU A 21 -7.24 -7.54 -10.05
N ILE A 22 -8.24 -8.20 -9.44
CA ILE A 22 -8.35 -8.30 -7.98
C ILE A 22 -7.50 -9.45 -7.43
N LEU A 23 -7.55 -10.63 -8.06
CA LEU A 23 -6.88 -11.83 -7.56
C LEU A 23 -5.36 -11.77 -7.77
N SER A 24 -4.88 -11.08 -8.81
CA SER A 24 -3.43 -10.91 -9.06
C SER A 24 -2.72 -10.07 -7.98
N GLN A 25 -3.47 -9.30 -7.18
CA GLN A 25 -2.90 -8.64 -6.00
C GLN A 25 -2.41 -9.64 -4.94
N GLY A 26 -2.90 -10.89 -4.95
CA GLY A 26 -2.47 -11.94 -4.03
C GLY A 26 -2.83 -11.69 -2.55
N ARG A 27 -3.71 -10.73 -2.26
CA ARG A 27 -4.06 -10.31 -0.91
C ARG A 27 -5.23 -11.13 -0.36
N PHE A 28 -4.91 -12.21 0.36
CA PHE A 28 -5.89 -13.03 1.07
C PHE A 28 -5.64 -12.98 2.57
N GLU A 29 -6.70 -12.73 3.34
CA GLU A 29 -6.67 -12.74 4.79
C GLU A 29 -7.76 -13.67 5.30
N GLY A 30 -7.40 -14.56 6.23
CA GLY A 30 -8.37 -15.45 6.88
C GLY A 30 -9.25 -14.66 7.83
N TYR A 31 -10.56 -14.64 7.59
CA TYR A 31 -11.50 -14.09 8.56
C TYR A 31 -11.63 -15.06 9.73
N VAL A 32 -11.27 -14.61 10.92
CA VAL A 32 -11.51 -15.30 12.19
C VAL A 32 -12.56 -14.51 12.95
N PRO A 33 -13.73 -15.09 13.24
CA PRO A 33 -14.73 -14.45 14.10
C PRO A 33 -14.13 -14.10 15.47
N PRO A 34 -14.44 -12.94 16.05
CA PRO A 34 -13.97 -12.58 17.39
C PRO A 34 -14.34 -13.66 18.44
N ASP A 35 -15.51 -14.27 18.32
CA ASP A 35 -15.97 -15.34 19.23
C ASP A 35 -15.18 -16.66 19.12
N GLU A 36 -14.44 -16.87 18.02
CA GLU A 36 -13.60 -18.07 17.82
C GLU A 36 -12.14 -17.84 18.25
N GLU A 37 -11.66 -16.58 18.29
CA GLU A 37 -10.42 -16.24 19.00
C GLU A 37 -10.50 -16.69 20.47
N ASP A 38 -11.71 -16.67 21.06
CA ASP A 38 -11.98 -17.11 22.43
C ASP A 38 -12.03 -18.64 22.61
N LYS A 39 -12.32 -19.42 21.55
CA LYS A 39 -12.59 -20.88 21.62
C LYS A 39 -11.48 -21.77 21.04
N SER A 40 -10.72 -21.29 20.07
CA SER A 40 -9.70 -22.05 19.33
C SER A 40 -8.48 -22.47 20.18
N SER A 41 -8.34 -21.96 21.40
CA SER A 41 -7.26 -22.31 22.31
C SER A 41 -7.50 -23.58 23.15
N CYS A 42 -8.67 -24.23 23.06
CA CYS A 42 -8.95 -25.44 23.84
C CYS A 42 -8.54 -26.77 23.18
N SER A 43 -8.14 -26.79 21.89
CA SER A 43 -8.00 -28.07 21.17
C SER A 43 -6.85 -28.23 20.17
N SER A 44 -5.92 -27.28 20.00
CA SER A 44 -4.78 -27.54 19.10
C SER A 44 -3.53 -26.74 19.42
N SER A 45 -2.54 -27.45 19.96
CA SER A 45 -1.12 -27.16 19.77
C SER A 45 -0.75 -27.31 18.29
N SER A 46 0.09 -26.39 17.80
CA SER A 46 0.84 -26.38 16.53
C SER A 46 0.27 -25.50 15.41
N GLY A 47 0.98 -24.42 15.08
CA GLY A 47 0.76 -23.67 13.84
C GLY A 47 1.21 -22.20 13.84
N ILE A 48 2.54 -21.98 13.94
CA ILE A 48 3.29 -20.76 13.55
C ILE A 48 2.88 -19.42 14.17
N ARG A 49 3.67 -19.01 15.16
CA ARG A 49 3.76 -17.66 15.72
C ARG A 49 4.84 -16.87 14.98
N TYR A 50 4.56 -15.60 14.69
CA TYR A 50 5.60 -14.58 14.55
C TYR A 50 6.40 -14.52 15.85
N GLY A 51 7.71 -14.74 15.75
CA GLY A 51 8.61 -14.83 16.90
C GLY A 51 8.93 -13.47 17.50
N VAL A 52 9.03 -13.43 18.83
CA VAL A 52 9.94 -12.57 19.59
C VAL A 52 10.25 -13.29 20.91
N GLY A 53 11.54 -13.41 21.23
CA GLY A 53 12.05 -13.52 22.60
C GLY A 53 11.99 -14.91 23.24
N GLY A 54 13.09 -15.65 23.14
CA GLY A 54 13.43 -16.62 24.17
C GLY A 54 14.04 -15.89 25.36
N ASP A 55 13.74 -16.35 26.57
CA ASP A 55 14.65 -16.28 27.69
C ASP A 55 14.38 -17.44 28.66
N VAL A 56 15.49 -17.91 29.20
CA VAL A 56 15.70 -19.11 29.98
C VAL A 56 15.45 -18.77 31.45
N ASP A 57 14.65 -19.56 32.15
CA ASP A 57 14.83 -19.89 33.58
C ASP A 57 13.74 -20.87 34.03
N ASN A 58 14.08 -22.17 34.01
CA ASN A 58 13.23 -23.23 34.54
C ASN A 58 13.80 -23.70 35.88
N ILE A 59 13.30 -23.12 36.99
CA ILE A 59 13.54 -23.62 38.35
C ILE A 59 12.31 -24.42 38.76
N PRO A 60 12.42 -25.71 39.13
CA PRO A 60 11.26 -26.50 39.53
C PRO A 60 10.80 -26.08 40.94
N ALA A 61 9.63 -25.44 41.02
CA ALA A 61 8.99 -25.10 42.29
C ALA A 61 8.25 -26.32 42.89
N ALA A 62 8.39 -26.44 44.21
CA ALA A 62 7.84 -27.48 45.09
C ALA A 62 6.30 -27.63 45.01
N PRO A 63 5.72 -28.78 45.39
CA PRO A 63 4.30 -29.08 45.20
C PRO A 63 3.41 -28.19 46.08
N GLN A 64 2.50 -27.43 45.45
CA GLN A 64 1.55 -26.55 46.13
C GLN A 64 0.11 -27.09 46.09
N ALA A 65 -0.64 -26.71 47.12
CA ALA A 65 -1.93 -27.24 47.57
C ALA A 65 -3.12 -27.01 46.59
N PRO A 66 -4.25 -27.75 46.75
CA PRO A 66 -5.31 -27.92 45.73
C PRO A 66 -6.09 -26.67 45.29
N ASN A 67 -5.96 -25.54 45.99
CA ASN A 67 -6.75 -24.33 45.72
C ASN A 67 -6.15 -23.39 44.65
N GLN A 68 -4.98 -23.70 44.10
CA GLN A 68 -4.35 -22.89 43.05
C GLN A 68 -4.78 -23.26 41.63
N GLN A 69 -5.30 -24.47 41.42
CA GLN A 69 -5.67 -24.96 40.07
C GLN A 69 -6.87 -24.22 39.47
N GLN A 70 -7.86 -23.80 40.28
CA GLN A 70 -9.03 -23.06 39.80
C GLN A 70 -8.72 -21.58 39.45
N GLN A 71 -7.75 -20.95 40.12
CA GLN A 71 -7.31 -19.59 39.77
C GLN A 71 -6.40 -19.60 38.53
N GLN A 72 -5.57 -20.63 38.35
CA GLN A 72 -4.76 -20.80 37.15
C GLN A 72 -5.61 -21.07 35.89
N GLN A 73 -6.69 -21.86 35.98
CA GLN A 73 -7.60 -22.10 34.84
C GLN A 73 -8.33 -20.84 34.39
N LYS A 74 -8.73 -19.95 35.31
CA LYS A 74 -9.35 -18.65 34.97
C LYS A 74 -8.36 -17.68 34.31
N GLN A 75 -7.08 -17.72 34.70
CA GLN A 75 -6.02 -16.93 34.07
C GLN A 75 -5.62 -17.46 32.68
N GLN A 76 -5.69 -18.78 32.46
CA GLN A 76 -5.35 -19.42 31.18
C GLN A 76 -6.41 -19.21 30.08
N ALA A 77 -7.70 -19.17 30.43
CA ALA A 77 -8.77 -18.83 29.47
C ALA A 77 -8.68 -17.38 28.95
N ASN A 78 -8.03 -16.49 29.72
CA ASN A 78 -7.87 -15.08 29.41
C ASN A 78 -6.67 -14.77 28.48
N ALA A 79 -5.88 -15.79 28.12
CA ALA A 79 -4.65 -15.62 27.36
C ALA A 79 -4.86 -15.58 25.83
N SER A 80 -6.04 -15.97 25.32
CA SER A 80 -6.32 -16.02 23.87
C SER A 80 -7.20 -14.88 23.34
N THR A 81 -7.85 -14.11 24.22
CA THR A 81 -8.74 -13.02 23.83
C THR A 81 -7.93 -11.76 23.51
N ASN A 82 -7.75 -11.42 22.24
CA ASN A 82 -6.93 -10.26 21.86
C ASN A 82 -7.73 -8.95 21.81
N HIS A 83 -9.03 -9.04 21.57
CA HIS A 83 -9.92 -7.91 21.38
C HIS A 83 -11.19 -8.06 22.22
N LEU A 84 -11.84 -6.94 22.52
CA LEU A 84 -13.17 -6.92 23.09
C LEU A 84 -14.19 -7.27 21.99
N THR A 85 -14.93 -8.35 22.19
CA THR A 85 -16.05 -8.72 21.31
C THR A 85 -17.22 -7.76 21.49
N LEU A 86 -17.64 -7.14 20.39
CA LEU A 86 -18.82 -6.26 20.33
C LEU A 86 -19.80 -6.84 19.29
N ASP A 87 -20.98 -7.25 19.75
CA ASP A 87 -22.03 -7.75 18.84
C ASP A 87 -22.74 -6.59 18.12
N GLY A 88 -23.50 -6.91 17.08
CA GLY A 88 -24.23 -5.93 16.28
C GLY A 88 -25.20 -5.07 17.11
N THR A 89 -25.82 -5.66 18.13
CA THR A 89 -26.75 -4.94 19.02
C THR A 89 -26.01 -3.93 19.89
N THR A 90 -24.87 -4.32 20.46
CA THR A 90 -24.03 -3.40 21.25
C THR A 90 -23.48 -2.27 20.41
N LEU A 91 -23.03 -2.53 19.17
CA LEU A 91 -22.54 -1.49 18.26
C LEU A 91 -23.59 -0.42 17.94
N LEU A 92 -24.86 -0.83 17.81
CA LEU A 92 -25.99 0.08 17.55
C LEU A 92 -26.39 0.85 18.81
N ASN A 93 -26.56 0.15 19.95
CA ASN A 93 -26.98 0.77 21.21
C ASN A 93 -25.97 1.80 21.75
N LEU A 94 -24.68 1.56 21.50
CA LEU A 94 -23.60 2.49 21.86
C LEU A 94 -23.32 3.55 20.78
N GLU A 95 -24.07 3.53 19.67
CA GLU A 95 -23.92 4.45 18.54
C GLU A 95 -22.46 4.58 18.06
N ILE A 96 -21.75 3.45 17.98
CA ILE A 96 -20.29 3.46 17.74
C ILE A 96 -19.97 4.02 16.35
N LEU A 97 -20.70 3.56 15.33
CA LEU A 97 -20.47 3.96 13.94
C LEU A 97 -21.52 4.93 13.42
N THR A 98 -22.78 4.69 13.74
CA THR A 98 -23.95 5.41 13.27
C THR A 98 -24.88 5.69 14.44
N ASN A 99 -25.52 6.85 14.42
CA ASN A 99 -26.53 7.24 15.39
C ASN A 99 -27.88 6.60 15.05
N THR A 100 -28.68 6.29 16.08
CA THR A 100 -29.95 5.55 15.96
C THR A 100 -31.09 6.41 15.38
N THR A 101 -31.04 7.73 15.55
CA THR A 101 -32.09 8.68 15.15
C THR A 101 -32.10 8.91 13.65
N THR A 102 -30.93 9.12 13.04
CA THR A 102 -30.81 9.45 11.60
C THR A 102 -30.20 8.33 10.76
N ASN A 103 -29.66 7.29 11.42
CA ASN A 103 -28.89 6.23 10.78
C ASN A 103 -27.70 6.77 9.96
N THR A 104 -27.16 7.93 10.37
CA THR A 104 -25.97 8.53 9.78
C THR A 104 -24.81 8.45 10.77
N ALA A 105 -23.59 8.66 10.28
CA ALA A 105 -22.44 8.78 11.16
C ALA A 105 -22.47 10.05 12.04
N GLN A 106 -23.32 11.04 11.75
CA GLN A 106 -23.31 12.29 12.51
C GLN A 106 -23.64 12.03 13.98
N HIS A 107 -22.88 12.68 14.87
CA HIS A 107 -22.99 12.53 16.32
C HIS A 107 -22.74 11.12 16.87
N SER A 108 -22.24 10.18 16.07
CA SER A 108 -21.76 8.88 16.57
C SER A 108 -20.42 9.03 17.28
N LEU A 109 -19.99 8.00 18.02
CA LEU A 109 -18.65 7.97 18.63
C LEU A 109 -17.57 8.15 17.56
N PHE A 110 -17.68 7.40 16.45
CA PHE A 110 -16.76 7.48 15.32
C PHE A 110 -16.65 8.90 14.77
N HIS A 111 -17.77 9.62 14.58
CA HIS A 111 -17.72 11.00 14.10
C HIS A 111 -17.07 11.94 15.11
N THR A 112 -17.38 11.78 16.39
CA THR A 112 -16.86 12.64 17.47
C THR A 112 -15.35 12.56 17.59
N ILE A 113 -14.75 11.37 17.44
CA ILE A 113 -13.29 11.20 17.64
C ILE A 113 -12.49 11.24 16.33
N ASN A 114 -13.14 11.15 15.18
CA ASN A 114 -12.44 11.08 13.90
C ASN A 114 -11.93 12.47 13.46
N HIS A 115 -10.67 12.73 13.79
CA HIS A 115 -9.90 13.86 13.30
C HIS A 115 -8.76 13.44 12.34
N CYS A 116 -8.83 12.22 11.80
CA CYS A 116 -7.82 11.70 10.88
C CYS A 116 -7.73 12.58 9.63
N LYS A 117 -6.51 12.90 9.20
CA LYS A 117 -6.26 13.71 7.99
C LYS A 117 -6.25 12.89 6.70
N THR A 118 -6.15 11.57 6.80
CA THR A 118 -6.04 10.67 5.64
C THR A 118 -7.21 9.67 5.58
N PRO A 119 -7.65 9.27 4.38
CA PRO A 119 -8.71 8.26 4.22
C PRO A 119 -8.34 6.89 4.80
N HIS A 120 -7.08 6.45 4.64
CA HIS A 120 -6.58 5.22 5.25
C HIS A 120 -6.54 5.30 6.78
N GLY A 121 -6.17 6.45 7.35
CA GLY A 121 -6.26 6.67 8.79
C GLY A 121 -7.69 6.58 9.31
N THR A 122 -8.65 7.15 8.57
CA THR A 122 -10.08 7.08 8.90
C THR A 122 -10.60 5.63 8.90
N ARG A 123 -10.19 4.84 7.90
CA ARG A 123 -10.54 3.42 7.80
C ARG A 123 -9.92 2.59 8.92
N LEU A 124 -8.67 2.89 9.29
CA LEU A 124 -7.98 2.24 10.41
C LEU A 124 -8.65 2.56 11.75
N LEU A 125 -9.01 3.82 11.99
CA LEU A 125 -9.72 4.25 13.20
C LEU A 125 -11.07 3.52 13.34
N ARG A 126 -11.81 3.40 12.23
CA ARG A 126 -13.06 2.62 12.20
C ARG A 126 -12.81 1.16 12.60
N ALA A 127 -11.76 0.53 12.07
CA ALA A 127 -11.40 -0.85 12.43
C ALA A 127 -11.01 -0.98 13.92
N TRP A 128 -10.29 0.00 14.48
CA TRP A 128 -9.91 0.01 15.89
C TRP A 128 -11.11 0.17 16.84
N LEU A 129 -12.13 0.95 16.46
CA LEU A 129 -13.36 1.07 17.25
C LEU A 129 -14.19 -0.21 17.25
N LEU A 130 -14.19 -0.94 16.13
CA LEU A 130 -14.91 -2.20 16.00
C LEU A 130 -14.20 -3.37 16.68
N ARG A 131 -12.89 -3.25 16.92
CA ARG A 131 -12.06 -4.24 17.59
C ARG A 131 -11.18 -3.56 18.66
N PRO A 132 -11.77 -3.12 19.79
CA PRO A 132 -10.98 -2.57 20.88
C PRO A 132 -10.01 -3.62 21.42
N MET A 133 -8.81 -3.22 21.83
CA MET A 133 -7.83 -4.15 22.39
C MET A 133 -8.25 -4.61 23.79
N TYR A 134 -7.94 -5.86 24.12
CA TYR A 134 -8.24 -6.44 25.43
C TYR A 134 -7.06 -6.40 26.39
N HIS A 135 -5.85 -6.67 25.88
CA HIS A 135 -4.66 -6.81 26.72
C HIS A 135 -4.18 -5.47 27.27
N LYS A 136 -4.02 -5.40 28.60
CA LYS A 136 -3.52 -4.20 29.29
C LYS A 136 -2.22 -3.68 28.68
N HIS A 137 -1.29 -4.56 28.35
CA HIS A 137 -0.01 -4.20 27.74
C HIS A 137 -0.21 -3.40 26.43
N ASP A 138 -1.07 -3.86 25.53
CA ASP A 138 -1.27 -3.21 24.23
C ASP A 138 -2.04 -1.90 24.36
N ILE A 139 -2.99 -1.84 25.32
CA ILE A 139 -3.68 -0.61 25.71
C ILE A 139 -2.67 0.41 26.22
N THR A 140 -1.81 0.03 27.17
CA THR A 140 -0.77 0.90 27.72
C THR A 140 0.16 1.40 26.61
N ARG A 141 0.62 0.53 25.70
CA ARG A 141 1.47 0.95 24.56
C ARG A 141 0.82 2.01 23.66
N ARG A 142 -0.50 1.96 23.44
CA ARG A 142 -1.21 3.03 22.71
C ARG A 142 -1.36 4.29 23.56
N CYS A 143 -1.63 4.18 24.85
CA CYS A 143 -1.68 5.33 25.76
C CYS A 143 -0.32 6.04 25.83
N ASP A 144 0.78 5.28 25.89
CA ASP A 144 2.14 5.81 25.89
C ASP A 144 2.43 6.56 24.59
N ALA A 145 2.07 5.96 23.44
CA ALA A 145 2.21 6.63 22.15
C ALA A 145 1.39 7.94 22.04
N VAL A 146 0.18 7.98 22.61
CA VAL A 146 -0.61 9.22 22.68
C VAL A 146 0.06 10.25 23.58
N THR A 147 0.58 9.83 24.73
CA THR A 147 1.27 10.70 25.69
C THR A 147 2.53 11.31 25.06
N GLU A 148 3.27 10.51 24.31
CA GLU A 148 4.42 10.94 23.54
C GLU A 148 4.02 11.97 22.47
N LEU A 149 2.93 11.77 21.74
CA LEU A 149 2.45 12.72 20.73
C LEU A 149 1.94 14.06 21.30
N LEU A 150 1.59 14.11 22.60
CA LEU A 150 1.06 15.31 23.24
C LEU A 150 2.14 16.29 23.70
N SER A 151 3.41 15.88 23.79
CA SER A 151 4.48 16.74 24.29
C SER A 151 5.85 16.42 23.68
N GLY A 152 6.86 17.27 23.94
CA GLY A 152 8.22 17.04 23.48
C GLY A 152 8.42 17.20 21.96
N SER A 153 9.48 16.57 21.45
CA SER A 153 9.87 16.63 20.02
C SER A 153 8.87 15.93 19.10
N ALA A 154 8.20 14.87 19.57
CA ALA A 154 7.16 14.17 18.82
C ALA A 154 5.95 15.06 18.52
N ALA A 155 5.55 15.94 19.46
CA ALA A 155 4.47 16.91 19.23
C ALA A 155 4.83 17.94 18.16
N LEU A 156 6.09 18.39 18.12
CA LEU A 156 6.59 19.30 17.08
C LEU A 156 6.58 18.61 15.71
N ALA A 157 7.13 17.40 15.61
CA ALA A 157 7.12 16.60 14.37
C ALA A 157 5.68 16.32 13.88
N LEU A 158 4.74 16.06 14.79
CA LEU A 158 3.33 15.91 14.45
C LEU A 158 2.76 17.21 13.87
N SER A 159 3.05 18.36 14.48
CA SER A 159 2.55 19.66 14.02
C SER A 159 3.05 20.02 12.61
N GLU A 160 4.30 19.66 12.30
CA GLU A 160 4.90 19.88 10.97
C GLU A 160 4.39 18.89 9.93
N SER A 161 4.13 17.64 10.30
CA SER A 161 3.64 16.61 9.38
C SER A 161 2.14 16.69 9.09
N LEU A 162 1.31 17.25 9.99
CA LEU A 162 -0.14 17.37 9.80
C LEU A 162 -0.55 18.10 8.50
N PRO A 163 0.05 19.26 8.14
CA PRO A 163 -0.19 19.91 6.85
C PRO A 163 0.14 19.02 5.64
N LEU A 164 1.20 18.23 5.71
CA LEU A 164 1.58 17.30 4.64
C LEU A 164 0.57 16.16 4.52
N MET A 165 0.18 15.56 5.66
CA MET A 165 -0.83 14.50 5.72
C MET A 165 -2.18 14.94 5.16
N SER A 166 -2.58 16.19 5.39
CA SER A 166 -3.86 16.73 4.89
C SER A 166 -3.95 16.82 3.37
N LYS A 167 -2.79 16.84 2.68
CA LYS A 167 -2.70 16.91 1.22
C LYS A 167 -2.59 15.53 0.58
N LEU A 168 -2.47 14.45 1.37
CA LEU A 168 -2.35 13.10 0.82
C LEU A 168 -3.69 12.64 0.22
N PRO A 169 -3.70 12.12 -1.02
CA PRO A 169 -4.86 11.42 -1.55
C PRO A 169 -5.08 10.08 -0.84
N ASP A 170 -6.12 9.34 -1.21
CA ASP A 170 -6.30 7.95 -0.77
C ASP A 170 -5.27 7.03 -1.46
N VAL A 171 -4.05 6.98 -0.91
CA VAL A 171 -2.90 6.28 -1.50
C VAL A 171 -3.21 4.80 -1.71
N GLU A 172 -3.87 4.16 -0.75
CA GLU A 172 -4.23 2.74 -0.84
C GLU A 172 -5.16 2.45 -2.03
N ARG A 173 -6.16 3.32 -2.27
CA ARG A 173 -7.04 3.17 -3.44
C ARG A 173 -6.33 3.51 -4.74
N LEU A 174 -5.41 4.48 -4.74
CA LEU A 174 -4.60 4.82 -5.91
C LEU A 174 -3.68 3.66 -6.30
N LEU A 175 -3.02 3.00 -5.32
CA LEU A 175 -2.20 1.81 -5.56
C LEU A 175 -3.01 0.69 -6.22
N SER A 176 -4.19 0.36 -5.69
CA SER A 176 -5.06 -0.65 -6.29
C SER A 176 -5.47 -0.27 -7.72
N ARG A 177 -5.74 1.01 -7.98
CA ARG A 177 -6.12 1.50 -9.32
C ARG A 177 -4.97 1.38 -10.31
N ILE A 178 -3.76 1.77 -9.92
CA ILE A 178 -2.57 1.71 -10.78
C ILE A 178 -2.20 0.25 -11.07
N HIS A 179 -2.33 -0.63 -10.08
CA HIS A 179 -2.20 -2.07 -10.29
C HIS A 179 -3.17 -2.59 -11.36
N SER A 180 -4.47 -2.26 -11.26
CA SER A 180 -5.46 -2.59 -12.31
C SER A 180 -5.10 -2.00 -13.68
N MET A 181 -4.49 -0.80 -13.73
CA MET A 181 -4.07 -0.18 -15.01
C MET A 181 -2.86 -0.88 -15.65
N GLY A 182 -1.93 -1.37 -14.83
CA GLY A 182 -0.73 -2.07 -15.27
C GLY A 182 -0.98 -3.53 -15.64
N TYR A 183 -2.07 -4.11 -15.13
CA TYR A 183 -2.51 -5.44 -15.51
C TYR A 183 -3.12 -5.43 -16.92
N THR A 184 -2.25 -5.50 -17.92
CA THR A 184 -2.63 -5.93 -19.26
C THR A 184 -2.20 -7.38 -19.41
N ASP A 185 -3.04 -8.21 -20.01
CA ASP A 185 -2.82 -9.64 -20.16
C ASP A 185 -1.56 -9.92 -21.00
N SER A 186 -0.39 -9.94 -20.34
CA SER A 186 0.90 -10.29 -20.92
C SER A 186 0.94 -11.74 -21.40
N SER A 187 -0.08 -12.55 -21.08
CA SER A 187 -0.26 -13.89 -21.64
C SER A 187 -0.71 -13.89 -23.10
N SER A 188 -1.11 -12.74 -23.66
CA SER A 188 -1.29 -12.61 -25.12
C SER A 188 0.04 -12.65 -25.90
N SER A 189 1.18 -12.54 -25.21
CA SER A 189 2.53 -12.62 -25.79
C SER A 189 3.27 -13.92 -25.44
N SER A 190 2.72 -14.77 -24.56
CA SER A 190 3.28 -16.11 -24.34
C SER A 190 2.93 -17.03 -25.50
N SER A 191 3.96 -17.50 -26.20
CA SER A 191 3.93 -18.41 -27.36
C SER A 191 3.27 -19.77 -27.11
N ASP A 192 2.82 -20.08 -25.89
CA ASP A 192 2.05 -21.27 -25.59
C ASP A 192 0.58 -21.03 -25.90
N GLY A 193 0.20 -21.34 -27.14
CA GLY A 193 -1.14 -21.20 -27.72
C GLY A 193 -2.26 -22.04 -27.09
N LYS A 194 -2.32 -22.13 -25.76
CA LYS A 194 -3.43 -22.72 -25.01
C LYS A 194 -4.28 -21.63 -24.38
N ASN A 195 -5.19 -21.10 -25.20
CA ASN A 195 -6.54 -20.75 -24.76
C ASN A 195 -6.68 -19.67 -23.66
N SER A 196 -5.87 -18.61 -23.66
CA SER A 196 -6.27 -17.37 -22.97
C SER A 196 -7.17 -16.57 -23.92
N ASN A 197 -8.47 -16.58 -23.66
CA ASN A 197 -9.36 -15.62 -24.34
C ASN A 197 -9.01 -14.25 -23.75
N PRO A 198 -8.37 -13.34 -24.52
CA PRO A 198 -7.87 -12.08 -23.99
C PRO A 198 -9.05 -11.30 -23.41
N HIS A 199 -8.80 -10.64 -22.30
CA HIS A 199 -9.81 -9.85 -21.61
C HIS A 199 -10.53 -8.90 -22.60
N PRO A 200 -11.88 -8.86 -22.64
CA PRO A 200 -12.62 -8.08 -23.65
C PRO A 200 -12.22 -6.60 -23.71
N ASN A 201 -11.82 -6.02 -22.57
CA ASN A 201 -11.33 -4.64 -22.51
C ASN A 201 -10.07 -4.40 -23.35
N THR A 202 -9.19 -5.39 -23.49
CA THR A 202 -7.96 -5.29 -24.30
C THR A 202 -8.27 -5.17 -25.80
N ARG A 203 -9.39 -5.76 -26.24
CA ARG A 203 -9.86 -5.71 -27.63
C ARG A 203 -10.85 -4.58 -27.89
N ALA A 204 -11.22 -3.83 -26.86
CA ALA A 204 -12.20 -2.77 -26.98
C ALA A 204 -11.62 -1.60 -27.78
N VAL A 205 -12.31 -1.20 -28.85
CA VAL A 205 -11.98 0.01 -29.61
C VAL A 205 -12.54 1.20 -28.85
N LEU A 206 -11.65 1.95 -28.20
CA LEU A 206 -11.98 3.14 -27.44
C LEU A 206 -11.63 4.38 -28.27
N TYR A 207 -12.60 5.28 -28.44
CA TYR A 207 -12.44 6.45 -29.31
C TYR A 207 -11.71 7.63 -28.64
N GLU A 208 -11.54 7.58 -27.32
CA GLU A 208 -11.01 8.68 -26.49
C GLU A 208 -9.65 8.33 -25.83
N MET A 209 -8.78 7.61 -26.56
CA MET A 209 -7.51 7.07 -26.01
C MET A 209 -6.61 8.13 -25.39
N ALA A 210 -6.52 9.31 -25.99
CA ALA A 210 -5.74 10.42 -25.44
C ALA A 210 -6.27 10.85 -24.05
N THR A 211 -7.59 10.94 -23.90
CA THR A 211 -8.25 11.30 -22.63
C THR A 211 -7.98 10.26 -21.54
N TYR A 212 -8.05 8.96 -21.86
CA TYR A 212 -7.76 7.90 -20.89
C TYR A 212 -6.29 7.85 -20.52
N THR A 213 -5.38 7.99 -21.49
CA THR A 213 -3.93 7.99 -21.27
C THR A 213 -3.53 9.13 -20.35
N LYS A 214 -4.03 10.35 -20.63
CA LYS A 214 -3.82 11.50 -19.76
C LYS A 214 -4.27 11.24 -18.33
N ARG A 215 -5.47 10.64 -18.13
CA ARG A 215 -5.98 10.31 -16.80
C ARG A 215 -5.11 9.28 -16.06
N LYS A 216 -4.63 8.24 -16.76
CA LYS A 216 -3.72 7.23 -16.19
C LYS A 216 -2.41 7.88 -15.72
N VAL A 217 -1.81 8.71 -16.56
CA VAL A 217 -0.57 9.44 -16.23
C VAL A 217 -0.80 10.41 -15.07
N GLU A 218 -1.94 11.09 -15.02
CA GLU A 218 -2.30 11.95 -13.88
C GLU A 218 -2.45 11.18 -12.58
N ASP A 219 -3.12 10.02 -12.58
CA ASP A 219 -3.27 9.19 -11.39
C ASP A 219 -1.93 8.61 -10.93
N PHE A 220 -1.07 8.18 -11.86
CA PHE A 220 0.30 7.74 -11.57
C PHE A 220 1.16 8.86 -10.98
N THR A 221 1.12 10.05 -11.60
CA THR A 221 1.83 11.24 -11.09
C THR A 221 1.34 11.62 -9.70
N LYS A 222 0.02 11.56 -9.45
CA LYS A 222 -0.56 11.80 -8.11
C LYS A 222 -0.04 10.79 -7.09
N LEU A 223 0.12 9.52 -7.47
CA LEU A 223 0.71 8.51 -6.59
C LEU A 223 2.16 8.85 -6.25
N LEU A 224 3.01 9.12 -7.26
CA LEU A 224 4.41 9.48 -7.04
C LEU A 224 4.54 10.69 -6.10
N GLN A 225 3.77 11.76 -6.35
CA GLN A 225 3.73 12.93 -5.47
C GLN A 225 3.23 12.60 -4.06
N ALA A 226 2.29 11.68 -3.92
CA ALA A 226 1.81 11.25 -2.61
C ALA A 226 2.87 10.45 -1.84
N LEU A 227 3.60 9.57 -2.53
CA LEU A 227 4.70 8.79 -1.95
C LEU A 227 5.88 9.69 -1.58
N ARG A 228 6.23 10.70 -2.40
CA ARG A 228 7.23 11.71 -2.04
C ARG A 228 6.86 12.44 -0.76
N ARG A 229 5.59 12.85 -0.62
CA ARG A 229 5.11 13.46 0.63
C ARG A 229 5.19 12.51 1.82
N CYS A 230 5.06 11.19 1.63
CA CYS A 230 5.29 10.25 2.72
C CYS A 230 6.76 10.24 3.16
N VAL A 231 7.70 10.37 2.22
CA VAL A 231 9.13 10.55 2.54
C VAL A 231 9.34 11.86 3.29
N ASP A 232 8.81 12.98 2.80
CA ASP A 232 8.90 14.30 3.46
C ASP A 232 8.34 14.25 4.90
N ILE A 233 7.22 13.54 5.11
CA ILE A 233 6.68 13.31 6.46
C ILE A 233 7.71 12.58 7.31
N GLY A 234 8.30 11.48 6.82
CA GLY A 234 9.34 10.73 7.52
C GLY A 234 10.56 11.59 7.89
N GLU A 235 10.96 12.51 7.01
CA GLU A 235 12.04 13.46 7.26
C GLU A 235 11.72 14.44 8.40
N CYS A 236 10.49 14.96 8.50
CA CYS A 236 10.06 15.78 9.64
C CYS A 236 10.29 15.05 10.97
N TRP A 237 10.02 13.74 11.00
CA TRP A 237 10.22 12.93 12.20
C TRP A 237 11.69 12.60 12.49
N LYS A 238 12.56 12.50 11.47
CA LYS A 238 14.01 12.40 11.67
C LYS A 238 14.62 13.72 12.17
N GLY A 239 14.24 14.84 11.56
CA GLY A 239 14.79 16.17 11.84
C GLY A 239 14.48 16.70 13.24
N ALA A 240 13.34 16.29 13.82
CA ALA A 240 12.95 16.70 15.17
C ALA A 240 13.80 16.06 16.29
N GLY A 241 14.82 15.25 15.97
CA GLY A 241 15.68 14.61 16.96
C GLY A 241 14.88 13.79 17.96
N VAL A 242 13.80 13.15 17.48
CA VAL A 242 12.88 12.44 18.35
C VAL A 242 13.64 11.24 18.93
N GLU A 243 14.09 11.37 20.18
CA GLU A 243 14.43 10.25 21.05
C GLU A 243 13.14 9.48 21.37
N VAL A 244 12.46 8.99 20.33
CA VAL A 244 11.36 8.05 20.49
C VAL A 244 11.97 6.89 21.25
N GLU A 245 11.49 6.65 22.47
CA GLU A 245 11.96 5.54 23.28
C GLU A 245 11.93 4.28 22.41
N SER A 246 13.09 3.61 22.31
CA SER A 246 13.41 2.73 21.20
C SER A 246 12.50 1.49 21.06
N ALA A 247 11.55 1.29 21.99
CA ALA A 247 10.61 0.15 22.03
C ALA A 247 9.12 0.54 21.83
N GLY A 248 8.79 1.83 21.68
CA GLY A 248 7.41 2.33 21.58
C GLY A 248 6.71 2.00 20.26
N LEU A 249 5.37 2.04 20.24
CA LEU A 249 4.57 1.85 19.01
C LEU A 249 4.88 2.93 17.96
N LEU A 250 5.12 4.18 18.40
CA LEU A 250 5.44 5.30 17.53
C LEU A 250 6.78 5.08 16.81
N CYS A 251 7.78 4.55 17.52
CA CYS A 251 9.11 4.22 16.98
C CYS A 251 8.99 3.31 15.78
N ARG A 252 8.15 2.28 15.92
CA ARG A 252 7.93 1.29 14.86
C ARG A 252 7.38 1.91 13.59
N VAL A 253 6.44 2.84 13.70
CA VAL A 253 5.74 3.42 12.55
C VAL A 253 6.57 4.50 11.85
N VAL A 254 7.40 5.20 12.61
CA VAL A 254 8.12 6.40 12.15
C VAL A 254 9.54 6.10 11.67
N LYS A 255 10.25 5.17 12.33
CA LYS A 255 11.65 4.88 12.03
C LYS A 255 11.81 3.87 10.89
N GLY A 256 13.00 3.92 10.28
CA GLY A 256 13.40 2.96 9.25
C GLY A 256 13.72 1.57 9.82
N PRO A 257 13.80 0.52 8.97
CA PRO A 257 14.21 -0.82 9.38
C PRO A 257 15.59 -0.87 10.07
N SER A 258 16.51 -0.01 9.64
CA SER A 258 17.86 0.16 10.22
C SER A 258 17.84 0.66 11.67
N GLU A 259 16.78 1.38 12.06
CA GLU A 259 16.60 2.00 13.38
C GLU A 259 15.56 1.25 14.24
N GLY A 260 15.18 0.03 13.84
CA GLY A 260 14.20 -0.81 14.55
C GLY A 260 12.72 -0.49 14.24
N GLY A 261 12.45 0.29 13.20
CA GLY A 261 11.11 0.59 12.70
C GLY A 261 10.70 -0.21 11.46
N CYS A 262 9.58 0.17 10.85
CA CYS A 262 9.02 -0.48 9.67
C CYS A 262 8.78 0.47 8.49
N PHE A 263 9.16 1.74 8.60
CA PHE A 263 8.92 2.72 7.55
C PHE A 263 10.00 2.62 6.46
N PRO A 264 9.68 2.21 5.21
CA PRO A 264 10.68 1.92 4.19
C PRO A 264 11.20 3.20 3.49
N MET A 265 11.65 4.19 4.27
CA MET A 265 11.96 5.53 3.77
C MET A 265 13.10 5.54 2.74
N GLU A 266 14.22 4.90 3.05
CA GLU A 266 15.43 4.91 2.20
C GLU A 266 15.19 4.21 0.87
N GLN A 267 14.51 3.05 0.91
CA GLN A 267 14.13 2.34 -0.31
C GLN A 267 13.12 3.15 -1.12
N LEU A 268 12.13 3.76 -0.47
CA LEU A 268 11.12 4.54 -1.16
C LEU A 268 11.72 5.78 -1.84
N ASP A 269 12.64 6.48 -1.18
CA ASP A 269 13.29 7.67 -1.74
C ASP A 269 14.15 7.31 -2.97
N GLN A 270 14.92 6.21 -2.90
CA GLN A 270 15.71 5.72 -4.04
C GLN A 270 14.84 5.40 -5.27
N GLU A 271 13.74 4.67 -5.07
CA GLU A 271 12.81 4.32 -6.14
C GLU A 271 12.12 5.56 -6.72
N LEU A 272 11.75 6.52 -5.86
CA LEU A 272 11.13 7.77 -6.31
C LEU A 272 12.10 8.65 -7.09
N GLN A 273 13.36 8.74 -6.66
CA GLN A 273 14.40 9.47 -7.38
C GLN A 273 14.61 8.90 -8.78
N TRP A 274 14.60 7.57 -8.91
CA TRP A 274 14.66 6.93 -10.23
C TRP A 274 13.50 7.37 -11.13
N PHE A 275 12.25 7.41 -10.62
CA PHE A 275 11.11 7.89 -11.39
C PHE A 275 11.25 9.37 -11.76
N GLU A 276 11.75 10.22 -10.88
CA GLU A 276 11.94 11.65 -11.16
C GLU A 276 12.98 11.90 -12.25
N GLU A 277 14.04 11.09 -12.30
CA GLU A 277 15.11 11.20 -13.30
C GLU A 277 14.73 10.59 -14.67
N ASN A 278 13.92 9.52 -14.66
CA ASN A 278 13.68 8.70 -15.86
C ASN A 278 12.26 8.80 -16.44
N PHE A 279 11.32 9.49 -15.78
CA PHE A 279 9.93 9.59 -16.24
C PHE A 279 9.50 11.02 -16.59
N ASP A 280 9.43 11.33 -17.89
CA ASP A 280 8.88 12.61 -18.36
C ASP A 280 7.34 12.59 -18.33
N VAL A 281 6.78 13.28 -17.34
CA VAL A 281 5.33 13.43 -17.14
C VAL A 281 4.64 14.13 -18.31
N GLN A 282 5.28 15.13 -18.94
CA GLN A 282 4.65 15.90 -20.01
C GLN A 282 4.62 15.10 -21.32
N ALA A 283 5.74 14.43 -21.65
CA ALA A 283 5.79 13.48 -22.75
C ALA A 283 4.75 12.37 -22.56
N ALA A 284 4.70 11.77 -21.36
CA ALA A 284 3.76 10.70 -21.04
C ALA A 284 2.29 11.14 -21.18
N LYS A 285 1.94 12.37 -20.78
CA LYS A 285 0.57 12.91 -20.94
C LYS A 285 0.15 13.01 -22.41
N SER A 286 1.11 13.24 -23.32
CA SER A 286 0.87 13.25 -24.76
C SER A 286 0.87 11.85 -25.39
N GLY A 287 1.16 10.80 -24.61
CA GLY A 287 1.23 9.42 -25.05
C GLY A 287 2.61 8.98 -25.54
N HIS A 288 3.63 9.82 -25.36
CA HIS A 288 5.02 9.50 -25.73
C HIS A 288 5.75 8.95 -24.50
N TYR A 289 6.33 7.76 -24.65
CA TYR A 289 7.06 7.07 -23.58
C TYR A 289 8.45 6.70 -24.12
N GLU A 290 9.36 7.65 -24.06
CA GLU A 290 10.75 7.46 -24.49
C GLU A 290 11.60 7.17 -23.25
N PRO A 291 12.29 6.01 -23.19
CA PRO A 291 13.23 5.73 -22.11
C PRO A 291 14.37 6.76 -22.11
N ALA A 292 14.82 7.18 -20.92
CA ALA A 292 16.06 7.93 -20.81
C ALA A 292 17.25 7.05 -21.28
N PRO A 293 18.32 7.66 -21.82
CA PRO A 293 19.51 6.92 -22.24
C PRO A 293 20.07 6.07 -21.09
N GLY A 294 20.35 4.79 -21.36
CA GLY A 294 20.87 3.84 -20.37
C GLY A 294 19.80 3.04 -19.62
N VAL A 295 18.51 3.38 -19.75
CA VAL A 295 17.41 2.59 -19.16
C VAL A 295 17.17 1.31 -19.94
N ASN A 296 17.31 1.36 -21.26
CA ASN A 296 17.12 0.20 -22.14
C ASN A 296 18.21 0.14 -23.21
N ALA A 297 19.21 -0.71 -22.98
CA ALA A 297 20.34 -0.89 -23.90
C ALA A 297 19.94 -1.38 -25.30
N GLU A 298 18.79 -2.03 -25.48
CA GLU A 298 18.30 -2.40 -26.81
C GLU A 298 17.69 -1.20 -27.55
N TYR A 299 16.94 -0.36 -26.83
CA TYR A 299 16.42 0.90 -27.36
C TYR A 299 17.56 1.83 -27.75
N ASP A 300 18.53 2.03 -26.85
CA ASP A 300 19.68 2.92 -27.08
C ASP A 300 20.49 2.51 -28.32
N ARG A 301 20.80 1.20 -28.45
CA ARG A 301 21.49 0.66 -29.64
C ARG A 301 20.71 0.88 -30.93
N THR A 302 19.37 0.83 -30.86
CA THR A 302 18.50 1.06 -32.02
C THR A 302 18.49 2.53 -32.42
N CYS A 303 18.47 3.44 -31.44
CA CYS A 303 18.60 4.88 -31.66
C CYS A 303 19.96 5.22 -32.29
N GLU A 304 21.07 4.68 -31.77
CA GLU A 304 22.40 4.85 -32.37
C GLU A 304 22.45 4.36 -33.82
N ALA A 305 21.89 3.17 -34.09
CA ALA A 305 21.83 2.64 -35.45
C ALA A 305 20.97 3.49 -36.39
N LEU A 306 19.90 4.10 -35.90
CA LEU A 306 19.08 5.04 -36.68
C LEU A 306 19.86 6.31 -37.02
N ASP A 307 20.58 6.87 -36.06
CA ASP A 307 21.41 8.05 -36.26
C ASP A 307 22.51 7.80 -37.30
N ASP A 308 23.14 6.62 -37.26
CA ASP A 308 24.11 6.20 -38.27
C ASP A 308 23.51 6.12 -39.68
N VAL A 309 22.30 5.56 -39.80
CA VAL A 309 21.58 5.47 -41.09
C VAL A 309 21.19 6.87 -41.59
N TYR A 310 20.71 7.75 -40.72
CA TYR A 310 20.38 9.13 -41.09
C TYR A 310 21.63 9.92 -41.52
N ALA A 311 22.76 9.72 -40.84
CA ALA A 311 24.03 10.33 -41.22
C ALA A 311 24.52 9.84 -42.59
N GLN A 312 24.41 8.54 -42.87
CA GLN A 312 24.73 7.97 -44.18
C GLN A 312 23.81 8.52 -45.29
N LEU A 313 22.51 8.65 -45.01
CA LEU A 313 21.54 9.21 -45.96
C LEU A 313 21.84 10.69 -46.26
N GLU A 314 22.16 11.47 -45.23
CA GLU A 314 22.49 12.88 -45.37
C GLU A 314 23.81 13.08 -46.12
N GLN A 315 24.79 12.20 -45.90
CA GLN A 315 26.02 12.20 -46.68
C GLN A 315 25.74 11.87 -48.15
N TYR A 316 24.95 10.83 -48.42
CA TYR A 316 24.54 10.48 -49.78
C TYR A 316 23.80 11.62 -50.48
N ARG A 317 22.92 12.33 -49.74
CA ARG A 317 22.23 13.53 -50.23
C ARG A 317 23.22 14.60 -50.66
N LYS A 318 24.22 14.91 -49.84
CA LYS A 318 25.28 15.89 -50.16
C LYS A 318 26.10 15.47 -51.37
N ASP A 319 26.45 14.20 -51.46
CA ASP A 319 27.22 13.66 -52.59
C ASP A 319 26.43 13.76 -53.90
N MET A 320 25.13 13.43 -53.90
CA MET A 320 24.27 13.58 -55.08
C MET A 320 24.05 15.02 -55.52
N CYS A 321 23.84 15.94 -54.57
CA CYS A 321 23.70 17.37 -54.89
C CYS A 321 24.99 17.96 -55.48
N SER A 322 26.16 17.54 -54.98
CA SER A 322 27.46 18.09 -55.39
C SER A 322 28.03 17.46 -56.67
N SER A 323 27.92 16.14 -56.84
CA SER A 323 28.60 15.40 -57.91
C SER A 323 27.75 15.16 -59.16
N VAL A 324 26.44 14.94 -59.01
CA VAL A 324 25.56 14.54 -60.13
C VAL A 324 24.71 15.72 -60.58
N LEU A 325 24.00 16.36 -59.66
CA LEU A 325 22.99 17.36 -60.00
C LEU A 325 23.54 18.79 -60.06
N HIS A 326 24.72 19.06 -59.49
CA HIS A 326 25.34 20.39 -59.44
C HIS A 326 24.39 21.50 -58.94
N CYS A 327 23.45 21.13 -58.06
CA CYS A 327 22.43 22.01 -57.53
C CYS A 327 22.82 22.47 -56.12
N SER A 328 22.56 23.74 -55.78
CA SER A 328 22.65 24.21 -54.40
C SER A 328 21.68 23.41 -53.52
N ALA A 329 22.13 22.99 -52.33
CA ALA A 329 21.34 22.23 -51.36
C ALA A 329 19.99 22.88 -50.96
N SER A 330 19.80 24.16 -51.27
CA SER A 330 18.57 24.93 -51.06
C SER A 330 17.47 24.74 -52.13
N ALA A 331 17.77 24.06 -53.25
CA ALA A 331 16.80 23.84 -54.33
C ALA A 331 15.88 22.61 -54.11
N TRP A 332 16.22 21.76 -53.13
CA TRP A 332 15.43 20.58 -52.76
C TRP A 332 14.66 20.92 -51.48
N LYS A 333 13.38 21.29 -51.63
CA LYS A 333 12.39 21.36 -50.55
C LYS A 333 11.30 20.34 -50.82
#